data_AF-Q57Z94-F1
#
_entry.id   AF-Q57Z94-F1
#
_cell.length_a   1.000
_cell.length_b   1.000
_cell.length_c   1.000
_cell.angle_alpha   90.00
_cell.angle_beta   90.00
_cell.angle_gamma   90.00
#
_symmetry.space_group_name_H-M   'P 1'
#
loop_
_entity.id
_entity.type
_entity.pdbx_description
1 polymer ?
#
loop_
_entity_poly.entity_id
_entity_poly.type
_entity_poly.pdbx_seq_one_letter_code
_entity_poly.pdbx_strand_id
1 'polypeptide(L)'
;GGLADCLLYLEFFSINAQRNALAIAANCCQSITPDEFHFVADSLPLLTQRLTHQDKKSVESTCLCFARLVDNFQHEENLLQQVASKDLLTNVQQLLVVTPPILSSGMFIMVVRMFSLMCSNCPTLAVQLMKQ
;
A
#
# COMPACT_ATOMS: atom_id res chain seq x y z
N GLY A 1 8.42 -14.40 -6.54
CA GLY A 1 7.81 -15.09 -5.39
C GLY A 1 6.31 -15.10 -5.57
N GLY A 2 5.58 -16.04 -4.94
CA GLY A 2 4.18 -16.34 -5.30
C GLY A 2 3.20 -15.14 -5.22
N LEU A 3 3.45 -14.16 -4.34
CA LEU A 3 2.62 -12.95 -4.29
C LEU A 3 2.79 -12.06 -5.53
N ALA A 4 4.03 -11.80 -5.94
CA ALA A 4 4.33 -10.99 -7.12
C ALA A 4 3.77 -11.64 -8.39
N ASP A 5 3.91 -12.96 -8.53
CA ASP A 5 3.37 -13.70 -9.67
C ASP A 5 1.84 -13.61 -9.74
N CYS A 6 1.15 -13.67 -8.59
CA CYS A 6 -0.31 -13.50 -8.51
C CYS A 6 -0.75 -12.08 -8.92
N LEU A 7 0.00 -11.06 -8.51
CA LEU A 7 -0.29 -9.66 -8.83
C LEU A 7 -0.02 -9.30 -10.29
N LEU A 8 0.96 -9.95 -10.93
CA LEU A 8 1.34 -9.72 -12.33
C LEU A 8 0.19 -10.06 -13.29
N TYR A 9 -0.52 -11.16 -13.04
CA TYR A 9 -1.63 -11.61 -13.90
C TYR A 9 -3.01 -11.15 -13.42
N LEU A 10 -3.06 -10.32 -12.38
CA LEU A 10 -4.31 -9.95 -11.72
C LEU A 10 -5.33 -9.32 -12.68
N GLU A 11 -4.87 -8.55 -13.66
CA GLU A 11 -5.71 -7.92 -14.69
C GLU A 11 -6.51 -8.89 -15.54
N PHE A 12 -6.03 -10.12 -15.71
CA PHE A 12 -6.71 -11.15 -16.51
C PHE A 12 -7.80 -11.87 -15.72
N PHE A 13 -7.87 -11.66 -14.40
CA PHE A 13 -8.89 -12.28 -13.55
C PHE A 13 -10.19 -11.47 -13.52
N SER A 14 -11.28 -12.15 -13.20
CA SER A 14 -12.56 -11.48 -12.91
C SER A 14 -12.41 -10.53 -11.71
N ILE A 15 -13.20 -9.45 -11.67
CA ILE A 15 -13.17 -8.48 -10.56
C ILE A 15 -13.32 -9.16 -9.18
N ASN A 16 -14.13 -10.21 -9.08
CA ASN A 16 -14.27 -10.97 -7.84
C ASN A 16 -12.97 -11.69 -7.45
N ALA A 17 -12.29 -12.31 -8.42
CA ALA A 17 -11.00 -12.96 -8.18
C ALA A 17 -9.89 -11.96 -7.85
N GLN A 18 -9.86 -10.78 -8.50
CA GLN A 18 -8.94 -9.69 -8.17
C GLN A 18 -9.10 -9.22 -6.72
N ARG A 19 -10.34 -8.93 -6.30
CA ARG A 19 -10.66 -8.51 -4.92
C ARG A 19 -10.23 -9.57 -3.91
N ASN A 20 -10.50 -10.85 -4.19
CA ASN A 20 -10.11 -11.95 -3.30
C ASN A 20 -8.58 -12.08 -3.20
N ALA A 21 -7.87 -12.02 -4.32
CA ALA A 21 -6.41 -12.08 -4.36
C ALA A 21 -5.77 -10.92 -3.58
N LEU A 22 -6.28 -9.69 -3.73
CA LEU A 22 -5.80 -8.53 -2.97
C LEU A 22 -6.12 -8.62 -1.47
N ALA A 23 -7.28 -9.18 -1.09
CA ALA A 23 -7.59 -9.43 0.31
C ALA A 23 -6.64 -10.47 0.92
N ILE A 24 -6.30 -11.52 0.18
CA ILE A 24 -5.30 -12.52 0.60
C ILE A 24 -3.93 -11.86 0.73
N ALA A 25 -3.51 -11.06 -0.26
CA ALA A 25 -2.27 -10.30 -0.23
C ALA A 25 -2.16 -9.43 1.02
N ALA A 26 -3.23 -8.70 1.36
CA ALA A 26 -3.28 -7.87 2.55
C ALA A 26 -3.10 -8.71 3.82
N ASN A 27 -3.72 -9.89 3.89
CA ASN A 27 -3.57 -10.80 5.02
C ASN A 27 -2.17 -11.37 5.13
N CYS A 28 -1.51 -11.69 4.01
CA CYS A 28 -0.10 -12.06 4.02
C CYS A 28 0.77 -10.94 4.59
N CYS A 29 0.47 -9.68 4.29
CA CYS A 29 1.21 -8.52 4.82
C CYS A 29 1.05 -8.29 6.33
N GLN A 30 0.08 -8.91 6.99
CA GLN A 30 -0.26 -8.63 8.39
C GLN A 30 0.84 -8.97 9.39
N SER A 31 1.69 -9.95 9.08
CA SER A 31 2.67 -10.49 10.04
C SER A 31 4.06 -10.67 9.44
N ILE A 32 4.36 -9.95 8.35
CA ILE A 32 5.67 -9.98 7.71
C ILE A 32 6.69 -9.28 8.61
N THR A 33 7.75 -10.01 8.92
CA THR A 33 8.90 -9.48 9.65
C THR A 33 9.91 -8.79 8.71
N PRO A 34 10.82 -7.94 9.23
CA PRO A 34 11.87 -7.30 8.43
C PRO A 34 12.70 -8.29 7.58
N ASP A 35 13.04 -9.45 8.13
CA ASP A 35 13.83 -10.48 7.43
C ASP A 35 13.05 -11.12 6.25
N GLU A 36 11.72 -11.10 6.33
CA GLU A 36 10.80 -11.62 5.32
C GLU A 36 10.41 -10.57 4.27
N PHE A 37 10.93 -9.34 4.36
CA PHE A 37 10.58 -8.25 3.43
C PHE A 37 10.82 -8.61 1.97
N HIS A 38 11.85 -9.41 1.69
CA HIS A 38 12.18 -9.88 0.34
C HIS A 38 11.03 -10.66 -0.34
N PHE A 39 10.09 -11.23 0.42
CA PHE A 39 8.93 -11.91 -0.16
C PHE A 39 7.89 -10.96 -0.75
N VAL A 40 7.90 -9.68 -0.35
CA VAL A 40 6.93 -8.67 -0.77
C VAL A 40 7.54 -7.49 -1.53
N ALA A 41 8.86 -7.32 -1.50
CA ALA A 41 9.55 -6.22 -2.18
C ALA A 41 9.16 -6.10 -3.67
N ASP A 42 9.19 -7.22 -4.41
CA ASP A 42 8.83 -7.26 -5.83
C ASP A 42 7.33 -6.98 -6.10
N SER A 43 6.49 -7.08 -5.06
CA SER A 43 5.05 -6.84 -5.14
C SER A 43 4.70 -5.36 -4.95
N LEU A 44 5.57 -4.55 -4.36
CA LEU A 44 5.28 -3.15 -4.05
C LEU A 44 4.89 -2.33 -5.29
N PRO A 45 5.63 -2.38 -6.42
CA PRO A 45 5.25 -1.61 -7.61
C PRO A 45 3.90 -2.06 -8.19
N LEU A 46 3.63 -3.37 -8.16
CA LEU A 46 2.37 -3.94 -8.65
C LEU A 46 1.18 -3.51 -7.77
N LEU A 47 1.36 -3.47 -6.45
CA LEU A 47 0.37 -2.95 -5.51
C LEU A 47 0.16 -1.45 -5.71
N THR A 48 1.23 -0.66 -5.88
CA THR A 48 1.12 0.78 -6.13
C THR A 48 0.30 1.09 -7.38
N GLN A 49 0.47 0.32 -8.45
CA GLN A 49 -0.33 0.45 -9.67
C GLN A 49 -1.82 0.21 -9.42
N ARG A 50 -2.19 -0.68 -8.49
CA ARG A 50 -3.61 -0.98 -8.19
C ARG A 50 -4.35 0.16 -7.50
N LEU A 51 -3.64 1.11 -6.90
CA LEU A 51 -4.25 2.28 -6.24
C LEU A 51 -4.92 3.25 -7.22
N THR A 52 -4.56 3.23 -8.51
CA THR A 52 -5.13 4.12 -9.53
C THR A 52 -6.38 3.54 -10.20
N HIS A 53 -6.76 2.31 -9.87
CA HIS A 53 -7.94 1.65 -10.45
C HIS A 53 -9.25 2.11 -9.81
N GLN A 54 -10.37 1.96 -10.53
CA GLN A 54 -11.68 2.41 -10.07
C GLN A 54 -12.39 1.45 -9.11
N ASP A 55 -11.95 0.19 -9.00
CA ASP A 55 -12.61 -0.78 -8.13
C ASP A 55 -12.31 -0.49 -6.66
N LYS A 56 -13.29 0.11 -5.96
CA LYS A 56 -13.19 0.49 -4.55
C LYS A 56 -12.61 -0.61 -3.67
N LYS A 57 -13.12 -1.85 -3.77
CA LYS A 57 -12.69 -2.94 -2.88
C LYS A 57 -11.23 -3.31 -3.10
N SER A 58 -10.80 -3.37 -4.37
CA SER A 58 -9.40 -3.60 -4.72
C SER A 58 -8.49 -2.49 -4.18
N VAL A 59 -8.88 -1.21 -4.33
CA VAL A 59 -8.13 -0.08 -3.78
C VAL A 59 -8.03 -0.16 -2.26
N GLU A 60 -9.14 -0.44 -1.57
CA GLU A 60 -9.18 -0.57 -0.11
C GLU A 60 -8.30 -1.72 0.41
N SER A 61 -8.32 -2.90 -0.24
CA SER A 61 -7.42 -4.00 0.12
C SER A 61 -5.95 -3.65 -0.12
N THR A 62 -5.66 -2.92 -1.19
CA THR A 62 -4.29 -2.47 -1.50
C THR A 62 -3.78 -1.46 -0.47
N CYS A 63 -4.62 -0.49 -0.07
CA CYS A 63 -4.31 0.42 1.04
C CYS A 63 -4.03 -0.33 2.33
N LEU A 64 -4.80 -1.39 2.62
CA LEU A 64 -4.58 -2.24 3.79
C LEU A 64 -3.25 -3.02 3.72
N CYS A 65 -2.81 -3.48 2.54
CA CYS A 65 -1.48 -4.06 2.37
C CYS A 65 -0.41 -3.08 2.84
N PHE A 66 -0.43 -1.86 2.29
CA PHE A 66 0.58 -0.85 2.63
C PHE A 66 0.52 -0.44 4.09
N ALA A 67 -0.68 -0.26 4.67
CA ALA A 67 -0.82 0.08 6.08
C ALA A 67 -0.17 -0.95 7.00
N ARG A 68 -0.38 -2.25 6.71
CA ARG A 68 0.24 -3.35 7.47
C ARG A 68 1.75 -3.39 7.32
N LEU A 69 2.27 -3.21 6.11
CA LEU A 69 3.72 -3.15 5.89
C LEU A 69 4.36 -1.97 6.62
N VAL A 70 3.75 -0.78 6.56
CA VAL A 70 4.21 0.41 7.27
C VAL A 70 4.18 0.19 8.78
N ASP A 71 3.12 -0.43 9.32
CA ASP A 71 3.03 -0.76 10.76
C ASP A 71 4.13 -1.75 11.17
N ASN A 72 4.41 -2.79 10.37
CA ASN A 72 5.43 -3.80 10.69
C ASN A 72 6.85 -3.22 10.65
N PHE A 73 7.11 -2.28 9.74
CA PHE A 73 8.44 -1.70 9.54
C PHE A 73 8.61 -0.33 10.16
N GLN A 74 7.69 0.13 11.01
CA GLN A 74 7.69 1.50 11.54
C GLN A 74 8.99 1.92 12.26
N HIS A 75 9.78 0.96 12.75
CA HIS A 75 11.07 1.18 13.41
C HIS A 75 12.29 0.93 12.50
N GLU A 76 12.06 0.51 11.25
CA GLU A 76 13.08 0.14 10.27
C GLU A 76 13.10 1.17 9.14
N GLU A 77 13.82 2.28 9.33
CA GLU A 77 13.79 3.42 8.40
C GLU A 77 14.10 3.02 6.94
N ASN A 78 15.09 2.13 6.73
CA ASN A 78 15.47 1.65 5.40
C ASN A 78 14.36 0.86 4.70
N LEU A 79 13.55 0.10 5.45
CA LEU A 79 12.43 -0.66 4.89
C LEU A 79 11.23 0.24 4.65
N LEU A 80 10.96 1.21 5.55
CA LEU A 80 9.94 2.23 5.33
C LEU A 80 10.20 3.01 4.05
N GLN A 81 11.44 3.42 3.77
CA GLN A 81 11.78 4.12 2.53
C GLN A 81 11.55 3.26 1.29
N GLN A 82 11.77 1.94 1.37
CA GLN A 82 11.50 1.02 0.26
C GLN A 82 10.00 0.82 0.03
N VAL A 83 9.20 0.73 1.10
CA VAL A 83 7.73 0.65 1.01
C VAL A 83 7.15 1.96 0.47
N ALA A 84 7.64 3.10 0.98
CA ALA A 84 7.17 4.45 0.66
C ALA A 84 7.76 5.01 -0.64
N SER A 85 7.56 4.28 -1.74
CA SER A 85 7.93 4.76 -3.07
C SER A 85 7.25 6.10 -3.40
N LYS A 86 7.89 6.92 -4.24
CA LYS A 86 7.33 8.20 -4.68
C LYS A 86 5.94 8.06 -5.31
N ASP A 87 5.73 7.00 -6.07
CA ASP A 87 4.45 6.71 -6.72
C ASP A 87 3.39 6.30 -5.69
N LEU A 88 3.77 5.55 -4.63
CA LEU A 88 2.85 5.25 -3.53
C LEU A 88 2.39 6.53 -2.85
N LEU A 89 3.32 7.41 -2.48
CA LEU A 89 3.00 8.67 -1.80
C LEU A 89 2.05 9.52 -2.64
N THR A 90 2.34 9.64 -3.94
CA THR A 90 1.52 10.40 -4.88
C THR A 90 0.12 9.79 -5.01
N ASN A 91 0.01 8.47 -5.23
CA ASN A 91 -1.27 7.80 -5.41
C ASN A 91 -2.14 7.89 -4.15
N VAL A 92 -1.54 7.76 -2.97
CA VAL A 92 -2.28 7.88 -1.72
C VAL A 92 -2.75 9.31 -1.47
N GLN A 93 -1.93 10.33 -1.74
CA GLN A 93 -2.36 11.73 -1.67
C GLN A 93 -3.57 11.98 -2.57
N GLN A 94 -3.55 11.48 -3.81
CA GLN A 94 -4.69 11.57 -4.74
C GLN A 94 -5.94 10.90 -4.17
N LEU A 95 -5.82 9.71 -3.56
CA LEU A 95 -6.94 9.02 -2.91
C LEU A 95 -7.54 9.79 -1.73
N LEU A 96 -6.76 10.64 -1.05
CA LEU A 96 -7.24 11.46 0.06
C LEU A 96 -7.95 12.74 -0.40
N VAL A 97 -7.71 13.22 -1.62
CA VAL A 97 -8.31 14.47 -2.15
C VAL A 97 -9.38 14.24 -3.22
N VAL A 98 -9.46 13.03 -3.78
CA VAL A 98 -10.41 12.70 -4.85
C VAL A 98 -11.86 12.91 -4.41
N THR A 99 -12.66 13.50 -5.31
CA THR A 99 -14.09 13.73 -5.13
C THR A 99 -14.87 13.18 -6.33
N PRO A 100 -15.88 12.31 -6.14
CA PRO A 100 -16.36 11.79 -4.85
C PRO A 100 -15.34 10.84 -4.19
N PRO A 101 -15.37 10.69 -2.84
CA PRO A 101 -14.43 9.82 -2.14
C PRO A 101 -14.55 8.37 -2.59
N ILE A 102 -13.43 7.76 -2.97
CA ILE A 102 -13.35 6.34 -3.32
C ILE A 102 -13.35 5.48 -2.04
N LEU A 103 -12.58 5.91 -1.04
CA LEU A 103 -12.38 5.18 0.22
C LEU A 103 -13.59 5.32 1.16
N SER A 104 -13.89 4.27 1.92
CA SER A 104 -14.74 4.37 3.11
C SER A 104 -14.09 5.23 4.20
N SER A 105 -14.89 5.79 5.10
CA SER A 105 -14.39 6.66 6.19
C SER A 105 -13.35 5.97 7.07
N GLY A 106 -13.55 4.67 7.38
CA GLY A 106 -12.58 3.89 8.16
C GLY A 106 -11.25 3.71 7.42
N MET A 107 -11.30 3.42 6.12
CA MET A 107 -10.11 3.30 5.28
C MET A 107 -9.37 4.64 5.16
N PHE A 108 -10.09 5.74 4.99
CA PHE A 108 -9.51 7.08 4.95
C PHE A 108 -8.70 7.39 6.21
N ILE A 109 -9.26 7.14 7.40
CA ILE A 109 -8.57 7.36 8.68
C ILE A 109 -7.31 6.50 8.79
N MET A 110 -7.39 5.22 8.38
CA MET A 110 -6.23 4.32 8.39
C MET A 110 -5.11 4.79 7.46
N VAL A 111 -5.46 5.25 6.25
CA VAL A 111 -4.50 5.78 5.28
C VAL A 111 -3.83 7.05 5.81
N VAL A 112 -4.57 7.96 6.44
CA VAL A 112 -4.00 9.14 7.10
C VAL A 112 -3.06 8.74 8.24
N ARG A 113 -3.43 7.74 9.05
CA ARG A 113 -2.56 7.22 10.11
C ARG A 113 -1.28 6.62 9.55
N MET A 114 -1.37 5.82 8.49
CA MET A 114 -0.22 5.24 7.78
C MET A 114 0.73 6.36 7.31
N PHE A 115 0.20 7.43 6.72
CA PHE A 115 0.98 8.61 6.32
C PHE A 115 1.69 9.28 7.50
N SER A 116 0.96 9.52 8.58
CA SER A 116 1.53 10.10 9.80
C SER A 116 2.67 9.26 10.37
N LEU A 117 2.54 7.93 10.34
CA LEU A 117 3.55 7.01 10.83
C LEU A 117 4.82 7.04 9.96
N MET A 118 4.67 7.08 8.63
CA MET A 118 5.80 7.23 7.71
C MET A 118 6.55 8.55 7.95
N CYS A 119 5.84 9.67 8.12
CA CYS A 119 6.46 10.96 8.41
C CYS A 119 7.17 11.01 9.76
N SER A 120 6.57 10.40 10.78
CA SER A 120 7.08 10.46 12.16
C SER A 120 8.36 9.65 12.33
N ASN A 121 8.48 8.51 11.63
CA ASN A 121 9.61 7.60 11.76
C ASN A 121 10.64 7.70 10.63
N CYS A 122 10.37 8.46 9.56
CA CYS A 122 11.34 8.73 8.51
C CYS A 122 11.32 10.21 8.10
N PRO A 123 12.24 11.03 8.64
CA PRO A 123 12.34 12.45 8.31
C PRO A 123 12.52 12.71 6.81
N THR A 124 13.21 11.82 6.10
CA THR A 124 13.41 11.92 4.65
C THR A 124 12.07 11.84 3.89
N LEU A 125 11.18 10.91 4.26
CA LEU A 125 9.84 10.80 3.68
C LEU A 125 8.99 12.02 4.01
N ALA A 126 9.07 12.53 5.25
CA ALA A 126 8.36 13.76 5.63
C ALA A 126 8.79 14.95 4.75
N VAL A 127 10.09 15.11 4.50
CA VAL A 127 10.62 16.16 3.61
C VAL A 127 10.18 15.95 2.17
N GLN A 128 10.15 14.71 1.67
CA GLN A 128 9.66 14.42 0.32
C GLN A 128 8.19 14.78 0.16
N LEU A 129 7.35 14.44 1.15
CA LEU A 129 5.93 14.79 1.16
C LEU A 129 5.68 16.29 1.21
N MET A 130 6.50 17.05 1.93
CA MET A 130 6.40 18.52 1.98
C MET A 130 6.84 19.22 0.69
N LYS A 131 7.62 18.54 -0.17
CA LYS A 131 8.14 19.10 -1.42
C LYS A 131 7.25 18.81 -2.64
N GLN A 132 6.21 18.01 -2.49
CA GLN A 132 5.21 17.73 -3.52
C GLN A 132 4.05 18.72 -3.42
#